data_AF-A0A662JFX9-F1
#
_entry.id   AF-A0A662JFX9-F1
#
_cell.length_a   1.000
_cell.length_b   1.000
_cell.length_c   1.000
_cell.angle_alpha   90.00
_cell.angle_beta   90.00
_cell.angle_gamma   90.00
#
_symmetry.space_group_name_H-M   'P 1'
#
loop_
_entity.id
_entity.type
_entity.pdbx_description
1 polymer ?
#
loop_
_entity_poly.entity_id
_entity_poly.type
_entity_poly.pdbx_seq_one_letter_code
_entity_poly.pdbx_strand_id
1 'polypeptide(L)'
;MTPRRVKAWLLALTAALILSTLVLTAYSQWDLPATCREVPKLSEGVVVGLIADTHVHLPYVRGVLPRRAVEVFREANVSLIIHAGDVVDPSIIYELSRVAPVIVVWGNADPPELRRTLSTVEVVKVDGYRVGVTHVLGIPPLWNHPKVERLIEGLDLDVLVFGHTHKPLLKEYGDVLLVNPGSPVDPMPPFLVKPTVALLVLGKEGVEVYFVEV
;
A
#
# COMPACT_ATOMS: atom_id res chain seq x y z
N MET A 1 43.12 -19.67 14.57
CA MET A 1 41.68 -19.70 14.90
C MET A 1 41.35 -21.05 15.49
N THR A 2 40.59 -21.13 16.59
CA THR A 2 40.25 -22.43 17.20
C THR A 2 39.19 -23.18 16.38
N PRO A 3 39.19 -24.53 16.37
CA PRO A 3 38.21 -25.33 15.62
C PRO A 3 36.75 -25.00 15.96
N ARG A 4 36.48 -24.56 17.20
CA ARG A 4 35.15 -24.11 17.64
C ARG A 4 34.72 -22.80 16.97
N ARG A 5 35.64 -21.87 16.71
CA ARG A 5 35.35 -20.61 16.01
C ARG A 5 35.03 -20.86 14.54
N VAL A 6 35.75 -21.77 13.87
CA VAL A 6 35.50 -22.12 12.46
C VAL A 6 34.10 -22.73 12.27
N LYS A 7 33.68 -23.63 13.17
CA LYS A 7 32.31 -24.21 13.14
C LYS A 7 31.21 -23.17 13.36
N ALA A 8 31.41 -22.22 14.28
CA ALA A 8 30.44 -21.15 14.52
C ALA A 8 30.30 -20.23 13.29
N TRP A 9 31.41 -19.90 12.61
CA TRP A 9 31.40 -19.11 11.38
C TRP A 9 30.68 -19.83 10.23
N LEU A 10 30.92 -21.13 10.05
CA LEU A 10 30.22 -21.94 9.03
C LEU A 10 28.71 -21.99 9.28
N LEU A 11 28.28 -22.17 10.53
CA LEU A 11 26.85 -22.19 10.91
C LEU A 11 26.17 -20.83 10.69
N ALA A 12 26.86 -19.73 10.97
CA ALA A 12 26.34 -18.40 10.71
C ALA A 12 26.20 -18.13 9.20
N LEU A 13 27.18 -18.56 8.40
CA LEU A 13 27.14 -18.40 6.95
C LEU A 13 26.03 -19.22 6.31
N THR A 14 25.82 -20.47 6.75
CA THR A 14 24.72 -21.31 6.27
C THR A 14 23.37 -20.78 6.71
N ALA A 15 23.22 -20.27 7.94
CA ALA A 15 21.99 -19.63 8.38
C ALA A 15 21.67 -18.37 7.54
N ALA A 16 22.68 -17.55 7.23
CA ALA A 16 22.52 -16.38 6.37
C ALA A 16 22.13 -16.77 4.92
N LEU A 17 22.75 -17.82 4.36
CA LEU A 17 22.40 -18.35 3.05
C LEU A 17 20.97 -18.89 3.02
N ILE A 18 20.58 -19.72 4.00
CA ILE A 18 19.22 -20.25 4.11
C ILE A 18 18.20 -19.12 4.26
N LEU A 19 18.48 -18.11 5.11
CA LEU A 19 17.61 -16.96 5.26
C LEU A 19 17.51 -16.16 3.96
N SER A 20 18.62 -15.95 3.25
CA SER A 20 18.62 -15.26 1.95
C SER A 20 17.82 -16.02 0.90
N THR A 21 17.93 -17.35 0.84
CA THR A 21 17.18 -18.19 -0.08
C THR A 21 15.70 -18.21 0.27
N LEU A 22 15.34 -18.33 1.56
CA LEU A 22 13.95 -18.29 1.99
C LEU A 22 13.30 -16.92 1.71
N VAL A 23 14.03 -15.83 1.93
CA VAL A 23 13.61 -14.49 1.57
C VAL A 23 13.40 -14.40 0.06
N LEU A 24 14.37 -14.81 -0.76
CA LEU A 24 14.27 -14.79 -2.23
C LEU A 24 13.13 -15.67 -2.75
N THR A 25 12.88 -16.84 -2.17
CA THR A 25 11.77 -17.73 -2.55
C THR A 25 10.42 -17.15 -2.12
N ALA A 26 10.31 -16.57 -0.93
CA ALA A 26 9.09 -15.86 -0.53
C ALA A 26 8.84 -14.62 -1.42
N TYR A 27 9.89 -13.95 -1.89
CA TYR A 27 9.82 -12.88 -2.87
C TYR A 27 9.43 -13.37 -4.26
N SER A 28 9.93 -14.52 -4.71
CA SER A 28 9.60 -15.06 -6.04
C SER A 28 8.16 -15.52 -6.16
N GLN A 29 7.44 -15.66 -5.04
CA GLN A 29 6.00 -15.93 -5.01
C GLN A 29 5.15 -14.66 -4.91
N TRP A 30 5.79 -13.49 -4.78
CA TRP A 30 5.10 -12.21 -4.77
C TRP A 30 5.13 -11.63 -6.18
N ASP A 31 4.12 -11.98 -6.97
CA ASP A 31 3.96 -11.44 -8.32
C ASP A 31 3.63 -9.94 -8.22
N LEU A 32 4.64 -9.10 -8.50
CA LEU A 32 4.45 -7.67 -8.58
C LEU A 32 3.46 -7.37 -9.71
N PRO A 33 2.42 -6.54 -9.47
CA PRO A 33 1.50 -6.16 -10.52
C PRO A 33 2.24 -5.36 -11.60
N ALA A 34 1.70 -5.40 -12.82
CA ALA A 34 2.18 -4.55 -13.90
C ALA A 34 2.01 -3.06 -13.52
N THR A 35 2.99 -2.26 -13.90
CA THR A 35 3.02 -0.81 -13.64
C THR A 35 3.01 -0.02 -14.95
N CYS A 36 2.43 1.17 -14.91
CA CYS A 36 2.37 2.12 -16.01
C CYS A 36 3.25 3.33 -15.67
N ARG A 37 3.96 3.87 -16.66
CA ARG A 37 4.72 5.14 -16.48
C ARG A 37 3.84 6.38 -16.64
N GLU A 38 2.77 6.23 -17.40
CA GLU A 38 1.79 7.27 -17.69
C GLU A 38 0.42 6.81 -17.20
N VAL A 39 -0.48 7.76 -16.94
CA VAL A 39 -1.86 7.43 -16.60
C VAL A 39 -2.50 6.76 -17.82
N PRO A 40 -2.98 5.50 -17.70
CA PRO A 40 -3.58 4.81 -18.83
C PRO A 40 -4.92 5.43 -19.19
N LYS A 41 -5.43 5.08 -20.38
CA LYS A 41 -6.82 5.42 -20.74
C LYS A 41 -7.76 4.62 -19.84
N LEU A 42 -8.43 5.31 -18.92
CA LEU A 42 -9.34 4.71 -17.96
C LEU A 42 -10.69 4.39 -18.61
N SER A 43 -11.31 3.31 -18.15
CA SER A 43 -12.69 2.95 -18.48
C SER A 43 -13.68 3.95 -17.88
N GLU A 44 -14.95 3.90 -18.31
CA GLU A 44 -15.99 4.76 -17.74
C GLU A 44 -16.33 4.32 -16.31
N GLY A 45 -16.22 5.25 -15.37
CA GLY A 45 -16.50 4.99 -13.96
C GLY A 45 -16.02 6.10 -13.04
N VAL A 46 -16.14 5.87 -11.74
CA VAL A 46 -15.59 6.73 -10.71
C VAL A 46 -14.16 6.32 -10.42
N VAL A 47 -13.22 7.26 -10.53
CA VAL A 47 -11.79 7.02 -10.27
C VAL A 47 -11.45 7.45 -8.85
N VAL A 48 -10.79 6.57 -8.11
CA VAL A 48 -10.28 6.78 -6.75
C VAL A 48 -8.76 6.64 -6.76
N GLY A 49 -8.05 7.64 -6.24
CA GLY A 49 -6.59 7.58 -6.06
C GLY A 49 -6.24 6.81 -4.79
N LEU A 50 -5.30 5.87 -4.88
CA LEU A 50 -4.81 5.07 -3.76
C LEU A 50 -3.33 5.36 -3.51
N ILE A 51 -2.99 5.62 -2.25
CA ILE A 51 -1.62 5.93 -1.81
C ILE A 51 -1.38 5.35 -0.40
N ALA A 52 -0.16 4.99 -0.07
CA ALA A 52 0.21 4.49 1.26
C ALA A 52 1.69 4.79 1.53
N ASP A 53 2.12 4.59 2.79
CA ASP A 53 3.54 4.50 3.15
C ASP A 53 4.36 5.70 2.63
N THR A 54 3.85 6.92 2.79
CA THR A 54 4.45 8.11 2.15
C THR A 54 5.73 8.55 2.84
N HIS A 55 5.86 8.35 4.16
CA HIS A 55 7.12 8.45 4.91
C HIS A 55 8.00 9.67 4.56
N VAL A 56 7.39 10.83 4.29
CA VAL A 56 8.14 11.98 3.72
C VAL A 56 9.18 12.58 4.66
N HIS A 57 9.14 12.22 5.93
CA HIS A 57 10.06 12.62 6.99
C HIS A 57 11.38 11.83 7.01
N LEU A 58 11.53 10.79 6.18
CA LEU A 58 12.76 10.00 6.15
C LEU A 58 13.96 10.87 5.72
N PRO A 59 15.17 10.65 6.29
CA PRO A 59 16.30 11.58 6.11
C PRO A 59 16.75 11.80 4.66
N TYR A 60 16.47 10.83 3.79
CA TYR A 60 16.82 10.85 2.37
C TYR A 60 15.70 11.44 1.49
N VAL A 61 14.56 11.81 2.09
CA VAL A 61 13.40 12.42 1.45
C VAL A 61 13.39 13.90 1.81
N ARG A 62 13.08 14.76 0.84
CA ARG A 62 13.09 16.22 1.03
C ARG A 62 11.85 16.76 1.77
N GLY A 63 11.20 15.96 2.60
CA GLY A 63 10.00 16.39 3.33
C GLY A 63 8.77 16.63 2.45
N VAL A 64 8.76 16.16 1.21
CA VAL A 64 7.66 16.40 0.26
C VAL A 64 7.36 15.15 -0.55
N LEU A 65 6.09 14.98 -0.94
CA LEU A 65 5.69 13.94 -1.88
C LEU A 65 6.35 14.17 -3.25
N PRO A 66 6.66 13.10 -4.01
CA PRO A 66 7.02 13.23 -5.41
C PRO A 66 5.91 13.96 -6.16
N ARG A 67 6.27 14.99 -6.93
CA ARG A 67 5.29 15.77 -7.72
C ARG A 67 4.44 14.88 -8.61
N ARG A 68 5.05 13.84 -9.17
CA ARG A 68 4.39 12.89 -10.07
C ARG A 68 3.22 12.17 -9.38
N ALA A 69 3.32 11.83 -8.10
CA ALA A 69 2.23 11.19 -7.37
C ALA A 69 0.96 12.06 -7.33
N VAL A 70 1.13 13.37 -7.13
CA VAL A 70 0.02 14.32 -7.13
C VAL A 70 -0.48 14.63 -8.55
N GLU A 71 0.42 14.68 -9.53
CA GLU A 71 0.08 14.87 -10.95
C GLU A 71 -0.75 13.71 -11.51
N VAL A 72 -0.39 12.47 -11.20
CA VAL A 72 -1.15 11.27 -11.60
C VAL A 72 -2.61 11.37 -11.18
N PHE A 73 -2.88 11.80 -9.93
CA PHE A 73 -4.25 11.97 -9.44
C PHE A 73 -5.00 13.11 -10.13
N ARG A 74 -4.30 14.19 -10.52
CA ARG A 74 -4.91 15.28 -11.30
C ARG A 74 -5.20 14.86 -12.73
N GLU A 75 -4.26 14.18 -13.40
CA GLU A 75 -4.40 13.66 -14.76
C GLU A 75 -5.55 12.66 -14.86
N ALA A 76 -5.70 11.80 -13.86
CA ALA A 76 -6.78 10.82 -13.77
C ALA A 76 -8.12 11.40 -13.32
N ASN A 77 -8.18 12.70 -12.97
CA ASN A 77 -9.35 13.39 -12.45
C ASN A 77 -10.04 12.61 -11.31
N VAL A 78 -9.27 12.20 -10.30
CA VAL A 78 -9.79 11.36 -9.21
C VAL A 78 -10.85 12.11 -8.41
N SER A 79 -11.90 11.39 -8.03
CA SER A 79 -13.02 11.91 -7.24
C SER A 79 -12.78 11.87 -5.72
N LEU A 80 -11.87 10.98 -5.29
CA LEU A 80 -11.53 10.69 -3.92
C LEU A 80 -10.08 10.18 -3.89
N ILE A 81 -9.35 10.49 -2.81
CA ILE A 81 -8.06 9.90 -2.50
C ILE A 81 -8.17 9.11 -1.19
N ILE A 82 -7.64 7.89 -1.20
CA ILE A 82 -7.55 7.02 -0.04
C ILE A 82 -6.07 6.82 0.31
N HIS A 83 -5.70 7.22 1.52
CA HIS A 83 -4.37 6.99 2.07
C HIS A 83 -4.41 5.86 3.11
N ALA A 84 -3.73 4.75 2.83
CA ALA A 84 -3.75 3.56 3.69
C ALA A 84 -2.76 3.62 4.86
N GLY A 85 -2.57 4.80 5.47
CA GLY A 85 -1.69 5.00 6.63
C GLY A 85 -0.19 5.13 6.35
N ASP A 86 0.57 5.40 7.41
CA ASP A 86 1.98 5.81 7.39
C ASP A 86 2.20 7.10 6.58
N VAL A 87 1.40 8.11 6.94
CA VAL A 87 1.52 9.48 6.44
C VAL A 87 2.75 10.16 7.06
N VAL A 88 2.85 10.00 8.37
CA VAL A 88 3.80 10.57 9.33
C VAL A 88 3.77 12.09 9.44
N ASP A 89 3.78 12.80 8.32
CA ASP A 89 3.63 14.25 8.26
C ASP A 89 2.20 14.65 7.80
N PRO A 90 1.38 15.25 8.69
CA PRO A 90 0.03 15.70 8.32
C PRO A 90 -0.02 16.64 7.11
N SER A 91 1.07 17.36 6.79
CA SER A 91 1.19 18.23 5.60
C SER A 91 0.80 17.51 4.31
N ILE A 92 1.04 16.20 4.25
CA ILE A 92 0.69 15.35 3.11
C ILE A 92 -0.82 15.23 2.90
N ILE A 93 -1.60 15.16 3.98
CA ILE A 93 -3.07 15.14 3.89
C ILE A 93 -3.57 16.47 3.30
N TYR A 94 -2.97 17.60 3.69
CA TYR A 94 -3.31 18.91 3.13
C TYR A 94 -2.88 19.06 1.67
N GLU A 95 -1.76 18.46 1.26
CA GLU A 95 -1.33 18.48 -0.13
C GLU A 95 -2.28 17.68 -1.03
N LEU A 96 -2.68 16.48 -0.60
CA LEU A 96 -3.61 15.61 -1.32
C LEU A 96 -5.03 16.21 -1.37
N SER A 97 -5.48 16.88 -0.30
CA SER A 97 -6.83 17.48 -0.23
C SER A 97 -7.04 18.63 -1.20
N ARG A 98 -5.96 19.21 -1.75
CA ARG A 98 -6.02 20.17 -2.86
C ARG A 98 -6.33 19.54 -4.21
N VAL A 99 -6.30 18.20 -4.32
CA VAL A 99 -6.66 17.46 -5.54
C VAL A 99 -8.09 16.96 -5.44
N ALA A 100 -8.40 16.23 -4.38
CA ALA A 100 -9.72 15.64 -4.14
C ALA A 100 -9.92 15.42 -2.62
N PRO A 101 -11.14 15.16 -2.13
CA PRO A 101 -11.38 14.72 -0.76
C PRO A 101 -10.45 13.55 -0.38
N VAL A 102 -9.98 13.51 0.87
CA VAL A 102 -9.02 12.52 1.36
C VAL A 102 -9.61 11.73 2.52
N ILE A 103 -9.55 10.41 2.42
CA ILE A 103 -9.81 9.49 3.53
C ILE A 103 -8.50 8.85 3.92
N VAL A 104 -8.23 8.79 5.21
CA VAL A 104 -6.95 8.30 5.72
C VAL A 104 -7.14 7.54 7.02
N VAL A 105 -6.49 6.38 7.10
CA VAL A 105 -6.33 5.60 8.34
C VAL A 105 -4.93 5.83 8.89
N TRP A 106 -4.71 5.57 10.17
CA TRP A 106 -3.35 5.61 10.71
C TRP A 106 -2.58 4.31 10.48
N GLY A 107 -1.27 4.44 10.34
CA GLY A 107 -0.30 3.36 10.25
C GLY A 107 0.70 3.30 11.41
N ASN A 108 1.50 2.25 11.46
CA ASN A 108 2.38 1.96 12.60
C ASN A 108 3.56 2.92 12.75
N ALA A 109 3.86 3.76 11.76
CA ALA A 109 4.86 4.83 11.85
C ALA A 109 4.23 6.20 12.16
N ASP A 110 2.90 6.34 12.09
CA ASP A 110 2.24 7.61 12.37
C ASP A 110 2.43 8.04 13.84
N PRO A 111 2.67 9.33 14.13
CA PRO A 111 2.82 9.83 15.48
C PRO A 111 1.51 9.72 16.29
N PRO A 112 1.58 9.68 17.64
CA PRO A 112 0.41 9.58 18.51
C PRO A 112 -0.68 10.62 18.22
N GLU A 113 -0.29 11.82 17.82
CA GLU A 113 -1.18 12.92 17.47
C GLU A 113 -2.10 12.54 16.31
N LEU A 114 -1.57 11.94 15.24
CA LEU A 114 -2.36 11.45 14.11
C LEU A 114 -3.22 10.25 14.50
N ARG A 115 -2.69 9.31 15.28
CA ARG A 115 -3.45 8.11 15.72
C ARG A 115 -4.65 8.44 16.60
N ARG A 116 -4.65 9.59 17.29
CA ARG A 116 -5.79 10.06 18.09
C ARG A 116 -6.93 10.61 17.23
N THR A 117 -6.63 11.08 16.03
CA THR A 117 -7.61 11.71 15.13
C THR A 117 -8.06 10.79 14.00
N LEU A 118 -7.25 9.80 13.65
CA LEU A 118 -7.52 8.88 12.54
C LEU A 118 -8.00 7.53 13.05
N SER A 119 -8.85 6.88 12.27
CA SER A 119 -9.33 5.53 12.56
C SER A 119 -8.30 4.47 12.15
N THR A 120 -8.35 3.29 12.79
CA THR A 120 -7.59 2.11 12.36
C THR A 120 -8.11 1.52 11.05
N VAL A 121 -9.43 1.60 10.87
CA VAL A 121 -10.16 1.01 9.75
C VAL A 121 -11.26 1.96 9.35
N GLU A 122 -11.41 2.18 8.05
CA GLU A 122 -12.51 2.95 7.45
C GLU A 122 -13.17 2.14 6.35
N VAL A 123 -14.47 2.37 6.12
CA VAL A 123 -15.21 1.78 5.01
C VAL A 123 -15.99 2.88 4.31
N VAL A 124 -15.78 2.99 3.01
CA VAL A 124 -16.32 4.06 2.18
C VAL A 124 -17.17 3.45 1.08
N LYS A 125 -18.34 4.03 0.84
CA LYS A 125 -19.17 3.65 -0.31
C LYS A 125 -18.92 4.61 -1.46
N VAL A 126 -18.43 4.10 -2.59
CA VAL A 126 -18.13 4.88 -3.79
C VAL A 126 -18.77 4.18 -4.98
N ASP A 127 -19.69 4.87 -5.66
CA ASP A 127 -20.43 4.34 -6.81
C ASP A 127 -21.06 2.94 -6.59
N GLY A 128 -21.57 2.69 -5.38
CA GLY A 128 -22.18 1.41 -5.00
C GLY A 128 -21.19 0.37 -4.46
N TYR A 129 -19.89 0.54 -4.68
CA TYR A 129 -18.84 -0.33 -4.16
C TYR A 129 -18.47 0.05 -2.72
N ARG A 130 -18.14 -0.94 -1.90
CA ARG A 130 -17.64 -0.82 -0.53
C ARG A 130 -16.13 -1.00 -0.52
N VAL A 131 -15.42 0.10 -0.33
CA VAL A 131 -13.96 0.14 -0.25
C VAL A 131 -13.56 0.24 1.21
N GLY A 132 -12.99 -0.84 1.73
CA GLY A 132 -12.39 -0.90 3.06
C GLY A 132 -10.94 -0.40 3.01
N VAL A 133 -10.48 0.19 4.10
CA VAL A 133 -9.13 0.72 4.24
C VAL A 133 -8.59 0.37 5.62
N THR A 134 -7.39 -0.19 5.67
CA THR A 134 -6.62 -0.45 6.90
C THR A 134 -5.14 -0.33 6.59
N HIS A 135 -4.29 0.05 7.54
CA HIS A 135 -2.87 0.11 7.24
C HIS A 135 -2.22 -1.28 7.21
N VAL A 136 -2.35 -2.03 8.31
CA VAL A 136 -1.75 -3.36 8.44
C VAL A 136 -2.84 -4.43 8.28
N LEU A 137 -2.72 -5.25 7.23
CA LEU A 137 -3.69 -6.31 6.93
C LEU A 137 -3.51 -7.54 7.82
N GLY A 138 -2.27 -8.01 7.98
CA GLY A 138 -1.93 -9.33 8.55
C GLY A 138 -1.59 -10.35 7.46
N ILE A 139 -1.31 -11.59 7.87
CA ILE A 139 -1.04 -12.70 6.95
C ILE A 139 -2.27 -13.61 6.99
N PRO A 140 -3.05 -13.78 5.91
CA PRO A 140 -4.18 -14.70 5.92
C PRO A 140 -3.77 -16.10 6.44
N PRO A 141 -4.54 -16.74 7.34
CA PRO A 141 -5.80 -16.31 7.95
C PRO A 141 -5.64 -15.43 9.21
N LEU A 142 -4.41 -15.16 9.66
CA LEU A 142 -4.08 -14.32 10.81
C LEU A 142 -4.10 -12.82 10.43
N TRP A 143 -5.30 -12.24 10.47
CA TRP A 143 -5.49 -10.81 10.27
C TRP A 143 -4.95 -10.00 11.47
N ASN A 144 -4.46 -8.80 11.20
CA ASN A 144 -3.85 -7.96 12.25
C ASN A 144 -4.87 -7.22 13.11
N HIS A 145 -6.15 -7.21 12.74
CA HIS A 145 -7.19 -6.53 13.49
C HIS A 145 -8.53 -7.28 13.41
N PRO A 146 -9.23 -7.54 14.53
CA PRO A 146 -10.51 -8.26 14.52
C PRO A 146 -11.61 -7.62 13.67
N LYS A 147 -11.57 -6.28 13.49
CA LYS A 147 -12.48 -5.60 12.55
C LYS A 147 -12.17 -5.94 11.09
N VAL A 148 -10.90 -6.08 10.73
CA VAL A 148 -10.50 -6.44 9.35
C VAL A 148 -10.95 -7.85 9.05
N GLU A 149 -10.73 -8.79 9.97
CA GLU A 149 -11.26 -10.15 9.91
C GLU A 149 -12.79 -10.15 9.72
N ARG A 150 -13.54 -9.45 10.57
CA ARG A 150 -15.01 -9.37 10.44
C ARG A 150 -15.48 -8.72 9.13
N LEU A 151 -14.76 -7.74 8.61
CA LEU A 151 -15.11 -7.10 7.33
C LEU A 151 -14.89 -8.04 6.15
N ILE A 152 -13.79 -8.79 6.16
CA ILE A 152 -13.45 -9.75 5.11
C ILE A 152 -14.31 -11.01 5.22
N GLU A 153 -14.39 -11.63 6.40
CA GLU A 153 -15.19 -12.84 6.65
C GLU A 153 -16.70 -12.60 6.57
N GLY A 154 -17.13 -11.37 6.84
CA GLY A 154 -18.51 -10.92 6.62
C GLY A 154 -18.85 -10.63 5.15
N LEU A 155 -17.89 -10.74 4.22
CA LEU A 155 -18.02 -10.46 2.78
C LEU A 155 -18.63 -9.08 2.46
N ASP A 156 -18.48 -8.12 3.38
CA ASP A 156 -19.13 -6.79 3.27
C ASP A 156 -18.27 -5.77 2.50
N LEU A 157 -17.24 -6.22 1.77
CA LEU A 157 -16.33 -5.36 1.00
C LEU A 157 -16.17 -5.89 -0.42
N ASP A 158 -16.04 -4.97 -1.36
CA ASP A 158 -15.68 -5.30 -2.75
C ASP A 158 -14.16 -5.10 -2.95
N VAL A 159 -13.58 -4.12 -2.26
CA VAL A 159 -12.15 -3.79 -2.32
C VAL A 159 -11.63 -3.52 -0.90
N LEU A 160 -10.43 -4.02 -0.60
CA LEU A 160 -9.71 -3.71 0.63
C LEU A 160 -8.33 -3.14 0.31
N VAL A 161 -8.12 -1.88 0.68
CA VAL A 161 -6.88 -1.15 0.47
C VAL A 161 -6.02 -1.20 1.73
N PHE A 162 -4.73 -1.51 1.58
CA PHE A 162 -3.78 -1.55 2.69
C PHE A 162 -2.37 -1.09 2.32
N GLY A 163 -1.52 -0.87 3.34
CA GLY A 163 -0.13 -0.40 3.19
C GLY A 163 0.87 -1.34 3.88
N HIS A 164 1.80 -0.76 4.64
CA HIS A 164 2.76 -1.42 5.53
C HIS A 164 3.91 -2.16 4.84
N THR A 165 3.66 -2.88 3.76
CA THR A 165 4.70 -3.66 3.07
C THR A 165 5.53 -2.84 2.09
N HIS A 166 5.08 -1.62 1.77
CA HIS A 166 5.66 -0.73 0.75
C HIS A 166 5.76 -1.39 -0.64
N LYS A 167 4.93 -2.40 -0.91
CA LYS A 167 4.96 -3.23 -2.12
C LYS A 167 3.60 -3.20 -2.81
N PRO A 168 3.58 -2.84 -4.10
CA PRO A 168 2.40 -3.01 -4.93
C PRO A 168 1.87 -4.43 -4.87
N LEU A 169 0.57 -4.56 -4.64
CA LEU A 169 -0.11 -5.84 -4.58
C LEU A 169 -1.50 -5.69 -5.17
N LEU A 170 -1.85 -6.63 -6.05
CA LEU A 170 -3.21 -6.83 -6.51
C LEU A 170 -3.52 -8.33 -6.38
N LYS A 171 -4.49 -8.67 -5.54
CA LYS A 171 -4.82 -10.08 -5.29
C LYS A 171 -6.28 -10.26 -4.94
N GLU A 172 -6.90 -11.26 -5.53
CA GLU A 172 -8.24 -11.70 -5.15
C GLU A 172 -8.17 -12.59 -3.89
N TYR A 173 -9.09 -12.34 -2.96
CA TYR A 173 -9.30 -13.17 -1.78
C TYR A 173 -10.80 -13.41 -1.60
N GLY A 174 -11.27 -14.57 -2.06
CA GLY A 174 -12.71 -14.78 -2.24
C GLY A 174 -13.26 -13.77 -3.25
N ASP A 175 -14.32 -13.06 -2.86
CA ASP A 175 -14.94 -12.01 -3.69
C ASP A 175 -14.37 -10.60 -3.43
N VAL A 176 -13.34 -10.48 -2.57
CA VAL A 176 -12.73 -9.19 -2.21
C VAL A 176 -11.42 -8.98 -2.96
N LEU A 177 -11.27 -7.81 -3.58
CA LEU A 177 -10.02 -7.40 -4.21
C LEU A 177 -9.10 -6.72 -3.18
N LEU A 178 -7.95 -7.34 -2.89
CA LEU A 178 -6.92 -6.79 -2.03
C LEU A 178 -5.96 -5.92 -2.85
N VAL A 179 -5.77 -4.67 -2.42
CA VAL A 179 -4.92 -3.69 -3.11
C VAL A 179 -3.94 -3.06 -2.13
N ASN A 180 -2.65 -3.13 -2.43
CA ASN A 180 -1.64 -2.29 -1.80
C ASN A 180 -1.03 -1.40 -2.87
N PRO A 181 -1.14 -0.05 -2.81
CA PRO A 181 -0.61 0.83 -3.85
C PRO A 181 0.92 0.90 -3.90
N GLY A 182 1.61 0.29 -2.92
CA GLY A 182 3.04 0.46 -2.69
C GLY A 182 3.34 1.75 -1.93
N SER A 183 4.60 2.16 -1.98
CA SER A 183 5.05 3.44 -1.48
C SER A 183 5.52 4.33 -2.64
N PRO A 184 5.11 5.61 -2.69
CA PRO A 184 5.63 6.56 -3.66
C PRO A 184 7.03 7.07 -3.30
N VAL A 185 7.55 6.75 -2.11
CA VAL A 185 8.77 7.37 -1.55
C VAL A 185 9.80 6.33 -1.14
N ASP A 186 9.37 5.27 -0.46
CA ASP A 186 10.23 4.23 0.11
C ASP A 186 9.77 2.84 -0.32
N PRO A 187 9.79 2.49 -1.61
CA PRO A 187 9.38 1.16 -2.07
C PRO A 187 10.31 0.08 -1.52
N MET A 188 9.75 -1.06 -1.09
CA MET A 188 10.52 -2.17 -0.54
C MET A 188 10.43 -3.40 -1.45
N PRO A 189 11.53 -4.10 -1.77
CA PRO A 189 12.90 -3.68 -1.57
C PRO A 189 13.27 -2.56 -2.54
N PRO A 190 14.11 -1.62 -2.10
CA PRO A 190 14.61 -0.56 -2.95
C PRO A 190 15.25 -1.11 -4.23
N PHE A 191 15.17 -0.34 -5.32
CA PHE A 191 15.70 -0.65 -6.67
C PHE A 191 14.96 -1.74 -7.46
N LEU A 192 14.34 -2.72 -6.81
CA LEU A 192 13.54 -3.76 -7.49
C LEU A 192 12.08 -3.35 -7.64
N VAL A 193 11.53 -2.68 -6.63
CA VAL A 193 10.17 -2.15 -6.67
C VAL A 193 10.20 -0.68 -7.04
N LYS A 194 9.37 -0.29 -7.98
CA LYS A 194 9.23 1.11 -8.40
C LYS A 194 8.36 1.87 -7.39
N PRO A 195 8.69 3.14 -7.09
CA PRO A 195 7.78 3.99 -6.34
C PRO A 195 6.48 4.11 -7.11
N THR A 196 5.36 3.94 -6.43
CA THR A 196 4.06 3.76 -7.08
C THR A 196 2.94 4.41 -6.28
N VAL A 197 1.91 4.80 -7.01
CA VAL A 197 0.54 5.00 -6.52
C VAL A 197 -0.39 4.11 -7.34
N ALA A 198 -1.64 3.94 -6.93
CA ALA A 198 -2.63 3.22 -7.72
C ALA A 198 -3.86 4.05 -8.03
N LEU A 199 -4.51 3.74 -9.15
CA LEU A 199 -5.81 4.25 -9.56
C LEU A 199 -6.81 3.09 -9.52
N LEU A 200 -7.88 3.26 -8.76
CA LEU A 200 -8.99 2.33 -8.65
C LEU A 200 -10.14 2.90 -9.48
N VAL A 201 -10.52 2.22 -10.55
CA VAL A 201 -11.67 2.58 -11.37
C VAL A 201 -12.84 1.69 -10.97
N LEU A 202 -13.92 2.35 -10.56
CA LEU A 202 -15.18 1.72 -10.16
C LEU A 202 -16.19 1.99 -11.27
N GLY A 203 -16.37 1.01 -12.16
CA GLY A 203 -17.24 1.11 -13.32
C GLY A 203 -18.42 0.15 -13.24
N LYS A 204 -19.36 0.25 -14.18
CA LYS A 204 -20.55 -0.64 -14.20
C LYS A 204 -20.21 -2.11 -14.46
N GLU A 205 -19.10 -2.35 -15.16
CA GLU A 205 -18.66 -3.69 -15.56
C GLU A 205 -17.75 -4.35 -14.52
N GLY A 206 -17.32 -3.62 -13.48
CA GLY A 206 -16.46 -4.13 -12.45
C GLY A 206 -15.45 -3.11 -11.93
N VAL A 207 -14.42 -3.65 -11.29
CA VAL A 207 -13.35 -2.89 -10.65
C VAL A 207 -12.04 -3.12 -11.42
N GLU A 208 -11.36 -2.03 -11.76
CA GLU A 208 -10.02 -2.07 -12.39
C GLU A 208 -9.00 -1.34 -11.52
N VAL A 209 -7.77 -1.85 -11.48
CA VAL A 209 -6.67 -1.23 -10.72
C VAL A 209 -5.46 -1.04 -11.61
N TYR A 210 -4.94 0.18 -11.62
CA TYR A 210 -3.74 0.55 -12.36
C TYR A 210 -2.68 1.08 -11.40
N PHE A 211 -1.51 0.47 -11.41
CA PHE A 211 -0.35 0.99 -10.66
C PHE A 211 0.44 1.92 -11.55
N VAL A 212 0.73 3.13 -11.07
CA VAL A 212 1.44 4.16 -11.84
C VAL A 212 2.75 4.49 -11.13
N GLU A 213 3.86 4.43 -11.86
CA GLU A 213 5.20 4.80 -11.37
C GLU A 213 5.29 6.31 -11.10
N VAL A 214 5.95 6.70 -10.00
CA VAL A 214 6.06 8.10 -9.54
C VAL A 214 7.47 8.53 -9.13
#